data_AF-A0A1J5PP70-F1
#
_entry.id   AF-A0A1J5PP70-F1
#
_cell.length_a   1.000
_cell.length_b   1.000
_cell.length_c   1.000
_cell.angle_alpha   90.00
_cell.angle_beta   90.00
_cell.angle_gamma   90.00
#
_symmetry.space_group_name_H-M   'P 1'
#
loop_
_entity.id
_entity.type
_entity.pdbx_description
1 polymer ?
#
loop_
_entity_poly.entity_id
_entity_poly.type
_entity_poly.pdbx_seq_one_letter_code
_entity_poly.pdbx_strand_id
1 'polypeptide(L)' 'MVERFNAEVWVTKGGETVGGTSIMGLMMLSAGPGTSIVVSATGPEAQAAIDAITDLVAGKFNEEGT' A
#
# COMPACT_ATOMS: atom_id res chain seq x y z
N MET A 1 9.01 1.54 -2.71
CA MET A 1 8.98 2.97 -2.32
C MET A 1 7.88 3.64 -3.12
N VAL A 2 6.67 3.75 -2.56
CA VAL A 2 5.48 4.29 -3.26
C VAL A 2 5.60 5.82 -3.45
N GLU A 3 6.40 6.50 -2.62
CA GLU A 3 6.72 7.94 -2.75
C GLU A 3 7.44 8.32 -4.06
N ARG A 4 7.79 7.35 -4.92
CA ARG A 4 8.45 7.61 -6.21
C ARG A 4 7.47 7.76 -7.37
N PHE A 5 6.20 7.39 -7.18
CA PHE A 5 5.21 7.47 -8.24
C PHE A 5 4.50 8.83 -8.17
N ASN A 6 4.32 9.46 -9.34
CA ASN A 6 3.45 10.60 -9.53
C ASN A 6 1.99 10.15 -9.51
N ALA A 7 1.55 9.65 -8.37
CA ALA A 7 0.21 9.21 -8.10
C ALA A 7 -0.12 9.41 -6.61
N GLU A 8 -1.33 9.90 -6.34
CA GLU A 8 -1.87 9.84 -4.99
C GLU A 8 -2.45 8.45 -4.76
N VAL A 9 -2.10 7.86 -3.62
CA VAL A 9 -2.57 6.54 -3.22
C VAL A 9 -3.26 6.65 -1.86
N TRP A 10 -4.37 5.94 -1.72
CA TRP A 10 -5.10 5.77 -0.48
C TRP A 10 -5.35 4.30 -0.19
N VAL A 11 -5.36 3.97 1.09
CA VAL A 11 -5.59 2.61 1.57
C VAL A 11 -6.69 2.67 2.62
N THR A 12 -7.78 1.94 2.39
CA THR A 12 -8.92 1.85 3.28
C THR A 12 -8.99 0.49 3.93
N LYS A 13 -9.08 0.44 5.26
CA LYS A 13 -9.31 -0.78 6.06
C LYS A 13 -10.45 -0.54 7.02
N GLY A 14 -11.52 -1.33 6.90
CA GLY A 14 -12.63 -1.30 7.86
C GLY A 14 -13.31 0.07 8.03
N GLY A 15 -13.21 0.95 7.04
CA GLY A 15 -13.74 2.33 7.08
C GLY A 15 -12.69 3.41 7.39
N GLU A 16 -11.49 3.03 7.85
CA GLU A 16 -10.39 3.98 8.05
C GLU A 16 -9.55 4.09 6.78
N THR A 17 -9.33 5.30 6.29
CA THR A 17 -8.56 5.56 5.06
C THR A 17 -7.31 6.37 5.40
N VAL A 18 -6.15 5.87 4.97
CA VAL A 18 -4.86 6.54 5.14
C VAL A 18 -4.17 6.77 3.80
N GLY A 19 -3.24 7.72 3.74
CA GLY A 19 -2.39 7.92 2.57
C GLY A 19 -1.43 6.74 2.38
N GLY A 20 -1.47 6.11 1.20
CA GLY A 20 -0.65 4.97 0.79
C GLY A 20 0.74 5.34 0.27
N THR A 21 1.08 6.64 0.26
CA THR A 21 2.43 7.11 -0.11
C THR A 21 3.47 6.72 0.94
N SER A 22 3.09 6.69 2.22
CA SER A 22 3.97 6.31 3.32
C SER A 22 3.92 4.80 3.58
N ILE A 23 4.99 4.08 3.25
CA ILE A 23 5.16 2.64 3.54
C ILE A 23 4.86 2.29 5.00
N MET A 24 5.20 3.17 5.94
CA MET A 24 4.91 2.98 7.36
C MET A 24 3.39 2.92 7.66
N GLY A 25 2.58 3.71 6.96
CA GLY A 25 1.12 3.70 7.13
C GLY A 25 0.49 2.42 6.57
N LEU A 26 1.04 1.91 5.47
CA LEU A 26 0.68 0.61 4.89
C LEU A 26 1.00 -0.55 5.84
N MET A 27 2.17 -0.55 6.48
CA MET A 27 2.55 -1.56 7.47
C MET A 27 1.64 -1.53 8.70
N MET A 28 1.28 -0.34 9.20
CA MET A 28 0.34 -0.21 10.32
C MET A 28 -1.09 -0.67 9.95
N LEU A 29 -1.55 -0.44 8.73
CA LEU A 29 -2.86 -0.95 8.28
C LEU A 29 -2.84 -2.46 8.03
N SER A 30 -1.74 -2.98 7.48
CA SER A 30 -1.54 -4.39 7.17
C SER A 30 -1.20 -5.26 8.40
N ALA A 31 -1.63 -4.83 9.59
CA ALA A 31 -1.32 -5.37 10.93
C ALA A 31 -1.69 -6.84 11.21
N GLY A 32 -2.00 -7.65 10.20
CA GLY A 32 -2.06 -9.09 10.40
C GLY A 32 -2.65 -9.86 9.21
N PRO A 33 -2.22 -11.12 9.03
CA PRO A 33 -2.79 -12.05 8.06
C PRO A 33 -4.30 -12.20 8.29
N GLY A 34 -5.07 -12.21 7.19
CA GLY A 34 -6.54 -12.30 7.22
C GLY A 34 -7.26 -10.95 7.16
N THR A 35 -6.54 -9.84 7.02
CA THR A 35 -7.12 -8.52 6.84
C THR A 35 -7.27 -8.18 5.36
N SER A 36 -8.45 -7.71 4.95
CA SER A 36 -8.65 -7.11 3.61
C SER A 36 -8.48 -5.60 3.67
N ILE A 37 -7.71 -5.05 2.74
CA ILE A 37 -7.55 -3.61 2.52
C ILE A 37 -8.01 -3.26 1.11
N VAL A 38 -8.54 -2.05 0.93
CA VAL A 38 -8.88 -1.50 -0.38
C VAL A 38 -7.81 -0.47 -0.71
N VAL A 39 -7.16 -0.61 -1.87
CA VAL A 39 -6.17 0.34 -2.35
C VAL A 39 -6.75 1.10 -3.53
N SER A 40 -6.71 2.42 -3.45
CA SER A 40 -7.16 3.34 -4.50
C SER A 40 -5.99 4.22 -4.90
N ALA A 41 -5.77 4.43 -6.19
CA ALA A 41 -4.74 5.33 -6.69
C ALA A 41 -5.30 6.23 -7.79
N THR A 42 -4.80 7.46 -7.86
CA THR A 42 -5.13 8.42 -8.93
C THR A 42 -3.88 9.14 -9.41
N GLY A 43 -3.86 9.50 -10.68
CA GLY A 43 -2.74 10.17 -11.33
C GLY A 43 -2.13 9.35 -12.47
N PRO A 44 -1.14 9.94 -13.17
CA PRO A 44 -0.52 9.35 -14.35
C PRO A 44 0.17 8.00 -14.07
N GLU A 45 0.66 7.78 -12.86
CA GLU A 45 1.32 6.53 -12.46
C GLU A 45 0.48 5.68 -11.51
N ALA A 46 -0.84 5.90 -11.46
CA ALA A 46 -1.74 5.19 -10.55
C ALA A 46 -1.65 3.67 -10.69
N GLN A 47 -1.67 3.15 -11.93
CA GLN A 47 -1.58 1.72 -12.18
C GLN A 47 -0.25 1.13 -11.69
N ALA A 48 0.88 1.80 -11.99
CA ALA A 48 2.20 1.38 -11.56
C ALA A 48 2.33 1.39 -10.02
N ALA A 49 1.73 2.39 -9.36
CA ALA A 49 1.68 2.47 -7.91
C ALA A 49 0.86 1.31 -7.30
N ILE A 50 -0.29 0.97 -7.88
CA ILE A 50 -1.09 -0.19 -7.46
C ILE A 50 -0.30 -1.47 -7.63
N ASP A 51 0.29 -1.72 -8.80
CA ASP A 51 1.06 -2.94 -9.07
C ASP A 51 2.23 -3.10 -8.09
N ALA A 52 2.95 -2.01 -7.79
CA ALA A 52 4.04 -2.02 -6.82
C ALA A 52 3.57 -2.30 -5.39
N ILE A 53 2.38 -1.81 -5.00
CA ILE A 53 1.79 -2.08 -3.67
C ILE A 53 1.30 -3.53 -3.60
N THR A 54 0.67 -4.04 -4.66
CA THR A 54 0.24 -5.43 -4.75
C THR A 54 1.43 -6.37 -4.61
N ASP A 55 2.53 -6.08 -5.29
CA ASP A 55 3.77 -6.87 -5.21
C ASP A 55 4.39 -6.79 -3.80
N LEU A 56 4.42 -5.61 -3.18
CA LEU A 56 4.85 -5.43 -1.79
C LEU A 56 4.00 -6.24 -0.81
N VAL A 57 2.67 -6.20 -0.93
CA VAL A 57 1.76 -6.93 -0.03
C VAL A 57 1.86 -8.44 -0.28
N ALA A 58 1.94 -8.88 -1.54
CA ALA A 58 2.15 -10.28 -1.89
C ALA A 58 3.50 -10.81 -1.37
N GLY A 59 4.54 -9.98 -1.40
CA GLY A 59 5.86 -10.25 -0.84
C GLY A 59 5.99 -10.05 0.67
N LYS A 60 4.89 -9.87 1.42
CA LYS A 60 4.90 -9.55 2.87
C LYS A 60 5.86 -8.42 3.23
N PHE A 61 5.78 -7.31 2.49
CA PHE A 61 6.64 -6.13 2.63
C PHE A 61 8.15 -6.42 2.56
N ASN A 62 8.55 -7.55 1.97
CA ASN A 62 9.93 -8.00 1.96
C ASN A 62 10.52 -8.08 3.39
N GLU A 63 9.72 -8.59 4.36
CA GLU A 63 10.19 -9.05 5.67
C GLU A 63 11.06 -10.31 5.51
N GLU A 64 12.20 -10.20 4.81
CA GLU A 64 13.35 -11.05 5.02
C GLU A 64 14.39 -10.22 5.80
N GLY A 65 14.55 -10.55 7.08
CA GLY A 65 15.71 -10.12 7.85
C GLY A 65 15.42 -9.41 9.18
N THR A 66 14.90 -10.14 10.17
CA THR A 66 15.65 -10.52 11.39
C THR A 66 14.92 -11.68 12.07
#